data_AF-A0A7C5YR13-F1
#
_entry.id   AF-A0A7C5YR13-F1
#
_cell.length_a   1.000
_cell.length_b   1.000
_cell.length_c   1.000
_cell.angle_alpha   90.00
_cell.angle_beta   90.00
_cell.angle_gamma   90.00
#
_symmetry.space_group_name_H-M   'P 1'
#
loop_
_entity.id
_entity.type
_entity.pdbx_description
1 polymer ?
#
loop_
_entity_poly.entity_id
_entity_poly.type
_entity_poly.pdbx_seq_one_letter_code
_entity_poly.pdbx_strand_id
1 'polypeptide(L)' 'GLSWDMGALVREAAARLGGRGGGRPHDAQGGGPEVGRLGEALEWAVERLRAWEEAERGSV' A
#
# COMPACT_ATOMS: atom_id res chain seq x y z
N GLY A 1 4.24 -14.83 6.62
CA GLY A 1 3.29 -13.94 5.92
C GLY A 1 3.53 -12.52 6.38
N LEU A 2 3.15 -11.53 5.59
CA LEU A 2 3.24 -10.12 5.98
C LEU A 2 2.32 -9.86 7.20
N SER A 3 2.77 -9.08 8.18
CA SER A 3 2.05 -8.76 9.42
C SER A 3 1.02 -7.63 9.26
N TRP A 4 1.12 -6.87 8.17
CA TRP A 4 0.34 -5.65 7.94
C TRP A 4 -0.87 -5.92 7.03
N ASP A 5 -1.91 -5.09 7.13
CA ASP A 5 -3.10 -5.16 6.26
C ASP A 5 -2.76 -4.67 4.83
N MET A 6 -2.44 -5.62 3.96
CA MET A 6 -2.16 -5.37 2.54
C MET A 6 -3.38 -4.89 1.77
N GLY A 7 -4.60 -5.28 2.17
CA GLY A 7 -5.84 -4.82 1.56
C GLY A 7 -6.00 -3.31 1.73
N ALA A 8 -5.73 -2.80 2.93
CA ALA A 8 -5.73 -1.36 3.21
C ALA A 8 -4.65 -0.61 2.42
N LEU A 9 -3.42 -1.12 2.42
CA LEU A 9 -2.29 -0.52 1.69
C LEU A 9 -2.60 -0.39 0.18
N VAL A 10 -3.03 -1.49 -0.44
CA VAL A 10 -3.31 -1.54 -1.88
C VAL A 10 -4.52 -0.68 -2.25
N ARG A 11 -5.54 -0.59 -1.39
CA ARG A 11 -6.68 0.31 -1.63
C ARG A 11 -6.24 1.76 -1.71
N GLU A 12 -5.39 2.21 -0.78
CA GLU A 12 -4.89 3.57 -0.76
C GLU A 12 -3.90 3.84 -1.91
N ALA A 13 -3.05 2.88 -2.28
CA ALA A 13 -2.14 3.01 -3.41
C ALA A 13 -2.92 3.09 -4.75
N ALA A 14 -3.88 2.19 -4.97
CA ALA A 14 -4.68 2.17 -6.20
C ALA A 14 -5.57 3.40 -6.37
N ALA A 15 -6.04 4.01 -5.27
CA ALA A 15 -6.79 5.27 -5.32
C ALA A 15 -5.96 6.43 -5.93
N ARG A 16 -4.63 6.43 -5.73
CA ARG A 16 -3.72 7.42 -6.36
C ARG A 16 -3.63 7.25 -7.88
N LEU A 17 -3.92 6.05 -8.38
CA LEU A 17 -3.99 5.76 -9.81
C LEU A 17 -5.38 6.05 -10.40
N GLY A 18 -6.30 6.66 -9.64
CA GLY A 18 -7.70 6.80 -10.03
C GLY A 18 -8.47 5.47 -10.07
N GLY A 19 -7.92 4.45 -9.42
CA GLY A 19 -8.37 3.08 -9.53
C GLY A 19 -8.83 2.46 -8.21
N ARG A 20 -8.83 1.13 -8.17
CA ARG A 20 -9.29 0.34 -7.02
C ARG A 20 -8.41 -0.88 -6.83
N GLY A 21 -8.45 -1.42 -5.62
CA GLY A 21 -7.73 -2.63 -5.26
C GLY A 21 -8.24 -3.19 -3.94
N GLY A 22 -7.74 -4.36 -3.58
CA GLY A 22 -8.07 -5.06 -2.36
C GLY A 22 -7.52 -6.48 -2.34
N GLY A 23 -7.79 -7.20 -1.26
CA GLY A 23 -7.36 -8.58 -1.11
C GLY A 23 -7.44 -9.04 0.34
N ARG A 24 -6.75 -10.14 0.62
CA ARG A 24 -6.57 -10.68 1.97
C ARG A 24 -5.53 -9.85 2.73
N PRO A 25 -5.51 -9.93 4.06
CA PRO A 25 -4.56 -9.16 4.87
C PRO A 25 -3.09 -9.34 4.45
N HIS A 26 -2.69 -10.52 3.96
CA HIS A 26 -1.31 -10.80 3.55
C HIS A 26 -1.10 -10.84 2.03
N ASP A 27 -2.14 -10.58 1.23
CA ASP A 27 -2.10 -10.65 -0.23
C ASP A 27 -3.18 -9.77 -0.85
N ALA A 28 -2.78 -8.74 -1.60
CA ALA A 28 -3.71 -7.80 -2.22
C ALA A 28 -3.19 -7.29 -3.56
N GLN A 29 -4.14 -6.91 -4.43
CA GLN A 29 -3.86 -6.43 -5.78
C GLN A 29 -4.77 -5.27 -6.15
N GLY A 30 -4.28 -4.38 -7.02
CA GLY A 30 -5.01 -3.19 -7.44
C GLY A 30 -4.33 -2.49 -8.60
N GLY A 31 -5.06 -1.56 -9.21
CA GLY A 31 -4.58 -0.77 -10.33
C GLY A 31 -5.55 0.36 -10.67
N GLY A 32 -5.15 1.21 -11.61
CA GLY A 32 -5.95 2.33 -12.08
C GLY A 32 -5.46 2.89 -13.42
N PRO A 33 -6.25 3.77 -14.07
CA PRO A 33 -5.95 4.29 -15.40
C PRO A 33 -4.75 5.25 -15.47
N GLU A 34 -4.36 5.88 -14.36
CA GLU A 34 -3.31 6.90 -14.32
C GLU A 34 -1.89 6.28 -14.30
N VAL A 35 -1.50 5.60 -15.39
CA VAL A 35 -0.22 4.87 -15.50
C VAL A 35 1.00 5.75 -15.22
N GLY A 36 0.95 7.03 -15.62
CA GLY A 36 2.03 8.00 -15.36
C GLY A 36 2.32 8.22 -13.87
N ARG A 37 1.39 7.86 -12.99
CA ARG A 37 1.50 7.98 -11.53
C ARG A 37 1.87 6.68 -10.83
N LEU A 38 2.16 5.61 -11.59
CA LEU A 38 2.51 4.31 -11.01
C LEU A 38 3.72 4.40 -10.08
N GLY A 39 4.76 5.15 -10.46
CA GLY A 39 5.93 5.38 -9.62
C GLY A 39 5.58 6.01 -8.28
N GLU A 40 4.85 7.12 -8.29
CA GLU A 40 4.39 7.83 -7.08
C GLU A 40 3.56 6.92 -6.16
N ALA A 41 2.66 6.11 -6.74
CA ALA A 41 1.82 5.20 -5.97
C ALA A 41 2.62 4.08 -5.29
N LEU A 42 3.65 3.57 -5.97
CA LEU A 42 4.57 2.57 -5.42
C LEU A 42 5.48 3.16 -4.35
N GLU A 43 6.05 4.34 -4.58
CA GLU A 43 6.86 5.06 -3.59
C GLU A 43 6.06 5.32 -2.31
N TRP A 44 4.84 5.84 -2.45
CA TRP A 44 3.95 6.04 -1.32
C TRP A 44 3.68 4.75 -0.52
N ALA A 45 3.47 3.62 -1.21
CA ALA A 45 3.22 2.34 -0.54
C ALA A 45 4.45 1.87 0.25
N VAL A 46 5.66 2.05 -0.30
CA VAL A 46 6.93 1.73 0.39
C VAL A 46 7.12 2.62 1.63
N GLU A 47 6.89 3.92 1.51
CA GLU A 47 6.98 4.86 2.64
C GLU A 47 5.99 4.49 3.75
N ARG A 48 4.76 4.11 3.39
CA ARG A 48 3.75 3.68 4.35
C ARG A 48 4.17 2.42 5.10
N LEU A 49 4.74 1.43 4.41
CA LEU A 49 5.27 0.22 5.04
C LEU A 49 6.39 0.54 6.03
N ARG A 50 7.34 1.40 5.64
CA ARG A 50 8.43 1.84 6.53
C ARG A 50 7.89 2.54 7.79
N ALA A 51 6.91 3.43 7.62
CA ALA A 51 6.28 4.13 8.74
C ALA A 51 5.59 3.17 9.72
N TRP A 52 4.96 2.10 9.21
CA TRP A 52 4.38 1.05 10.05
C TRP A 52 5.45 0.27 10.83
N GLU A 53 6.54 -0.13 10.18
CA GLU A 53 7.64 -0.82 10.87
C GLU A 53 8.33 0.06 11.93
N GLU A 54 8.49 1.36 11.67
CA GLU A 54 9.05 2.31 12.62
C GLU A 54 8.13 2.50 13.84
N ALA A 55 6.82 2.63 13.61
CA ALA A 55 5.85 2.75 14.69
C ALA A 55 5.81 1.51 15.60
N GLU A 56 5.95 0.30 15.03
CA GLU A 56 6.01 -0.94 15.80
C GLU A 56 7.35 -1.06 16.56
N ARG A 57 8.48 -0.71 15.94
CA ARG A 57 9.80 -0.73 16.61
C ARG A 57 9.93 0.31 17.74
N GLY A 58 9.29 1.47 17.62
CA GLY A 58 9.29 2.52 18.63
C GLY A 58 8.31 2.31 19.78
N SER A 59 7.52 1.23 19.75
CA SER A 59 6.54 0.87 20.78
C SER A 59 7.06 -0.16 21.80
N VAL A 60 8.39 -0.41 21.83
CA VAL A 60 9.09 -1.31 22.76
C VAL A 60 9.82 -0.53 23.85
#